data_AF-A0A2G9TJ46-F1
#
_entry.id   AF-A0A2G9TJ46-F1
#
_cell.length_a   1.000
_cell.length_b   1.000
_cell.length_c   1.000
_cell.angle_alpha   90.00
_cell.angle_beta   90.00
_cell.angle_gamma   90.00
#
_symmetry.space_group_name_H-M   'P 1'
#
loop_
_entity.id
_entity.type
_entity.pdbx_description
1 polymer ?
#
loop_
_entity_poly.entity_id
_entity_poly.type
_entity_poly.pdbx_seq_one_letter_code
_entity_poly.pdbx_strand_id
1 'polypeptide(L)'
;MHIRLLLAAVASKESAFVYAIASAGVSHSLAKACAKGLIDDCGCGPTPSSLSNKFVWAGCSDNVRYGNSFGRKFIDVTDKVHSDARALMNLHNNRVGRRLLASRMGKECKCHG
;
A
#
# COMPACT_ATOMS: atom_id res chain seq x y z
N MET A 1 -24.46 13.43 6.70
CA MET A 1 -23.16 13.99 6.28
C MET A 1 -22.62 13.15 5.11
N HIS A 2 -23.14 13.37 3.91
CA HIS A 2 -22.62 12.75 2.70
C HIS A 2 -21.64 13.71 2.06
N ILE A 3 -20.36 13.59 2.41
CA ILE A 3 -19.31 14.09 1.53
C ILE A 3 -19.41 13.23 0.28
N ARG A 4 -20.25 13.64 -0.69
CA ARG A 4 -20.13 13.12 -2.04
C ARG A 4 -18.75 13.55 -2.49
N LEU A 5 -17.82 12.60 -2.51
CA LEU A 5 -16.51 12.78 -3.13
C LEU A 5 -16.77 12.97 -4.64
N LEU A 6 -17.18 14.17 -5.05
CA LEU A 6 -17.49 14.52 -6.45
C LEU A 6 -16.29 14.20 -7.35
N LEU A 7 -15.08 14.27 -6.79
CA LEU A 7 -13.82 13.88 -7.43
C LEU A 7 -13.77 12.42 -7.88
N ALA A 8 -14.49 11.48 -7.27
CA ALA A 8 -14.47 10.07 -7.68
C ALA A 8 -15.54 9.73 -8.74
N ALA A 9 -16.52 10.62 -8.96
CA ALA A 9 -17.66 10.39 -9.85
C ALA A 9 -17.35 10.74 -11.32
N VAL A 10 -16.27 11.49 -11.59
CA VAL A 10 -15.80 11.83 -12.95
C VAL A 10 -14.44 11.18 -13.16
N ALA A 11 -14.18 10.68 -14.37
CA ALA A 11 -12.86 10.16 -14.74
C ALA A 11 -11.94 11.36 -15.06
N SER A 12 -11.15 11.79 -14.08
CA SER A 12 -10.28 12.95 -14.18
C SER A 12 -8.87 12.65 -13.66
N LYS A 13 -7.93 13.59 -13.83
CA LYS A 13 -6.57 13.43 -13.29
C LYS A 13 -6.58 13.43 -11.76
N GLU A 14 -7.45 14.24 -11.18
CA GLU A 14 -7.66 14.35 -9.73
C GLU A 14 -8.26 13.06 -9.18
N SER A 15 -9.24 12.47 -9.88
CA SER A 15 -9.79 11.17 -9.51
C SER A 15 -8.70 10.10 -9.51
N ALA A 16 -7.87 10.07 -10.56
CA ALA A 16 -6.76 9.13 -10.67
C ALA A 16 -5.77 9.24 -9.50
N PHE A 17 -5.43 10.46 -9.10
CA PHE A 17 -4.61 10.70 -7.92
C PHE A 17 -5.27 10.17 -6.64
N VAL A 18 -6.56 10.47 -6.42
CA VAL A 18 -7.31 10.02 -5.23
C VAL A 18 -7.33 8.50 -5.11
N TYR A 19 -7.64 7.77 -6.18
CA TYR A 19 -7.59 6.30 -6.18
C TYR A 19 -6.18 5.78 -5.86
N ALA A 20 -5.15 6.35 -6.48
CA ALA A 20 -3.77 5.96 -6.22
C ALA A 20 -3.36 6.21 -4.76
N ILE A 21 -3.58 7.41 -4.22
CA ILE A 21 -3.16 7.75 -2.85
C ILE A 21 -3.97 7.00 -1.79
N ALA A 22 -5.27 6.78 -2.00
CA ALA A 22 -6.11 6.02 -1.08
C ALA A 22 -5.67 4.56 -1.02
N SER A 23 -5.47 3.93 -2.18
CA SER A 23 -4.98 2.56 -2.29
C SER A 23 -3.59 2.40 -1.65
N ALA A 24 -2.68 3.35 -1.87
CA ALA A 24 -1.37 3.35 -1.23
C ALA A 24 -1.48 3.54 0.30
N GLY A 25 -2.32 4.47 0.76
CA GLY A 25 -2.51 4.77 2.19
C GLY A 25 -3.06 3.58 2.98
N VAL A 26 -4.02 2.85 2.41
CA VAL A 26 -4.54 1.60 2.99
C VAL A 26 -3.44 0.55 3.10
N SER A 27 -2.72 0.28 2.00
CA SER A 27 -1.62 -0.67 2.02
C SER A 27 -0.52 -0.31 3.02
N HIS A 28 -0.16 0.96 3.11
CA HIS A 28 0.85 1.46 4.05
C HIS A 28 0.40 1.27 5.51
N SER A 29 -0.85 1.63 5.81
CA SER A 29 -1.39 1.52 7.16
C SER A 29 -1.47 0.08 7.63
N LEU A 30 -1.88 -0.84 6.74
CA LEU A 30 -1.88 -2.29 7.01
C LEU A 30 -0.46 -2.82 7.23
N ALA A 31 0.50 -2.42 6.39
CA ALA A 31 1.90 -2.84 6.51
C ALA A 31 2.50 -2.43 7.87
N LYS A 32 2.22 -1.21 8.33
CA LYS A 32 2.62 -0.73 9.65
C LYS A 32 1.90 -1.44 10.79
N ALA A 33 0.60 -1.71 10.64
CA ALA A 33 -0.16 -2.45 11.64
C ALA A 33 0.41 -3.87 11.85
N CYS A 34 0.79 -4.55 10.77
CA CYS A 34 1.50 -5.84 10.84
C CYS A 34 2.82 -5.75 11.60
N ALA A 35 3.66 -4.75 11.27
CA ALA A 35 4.94 -4.58 11.95
C ALA A 35 4.80 -4.24 13.45
N LYS A 36 3.67 -3.66 13.84
CA LYS A 36 3.32 -3.39 15.25
C LYS A 36 2.65 -4.57 15.96
N GLY A 37 2.38 -5.67 15.27
CA GLY A 37 1.64 -6.81 15.83
C GLY A 37 0.17 -6.48 16.15
N LEU A 38 -0.44 -5.54 15.43
CA LEU A 38 -1.86 -5.17 15.61
C LEU A 38 -2.83 -6.04 14.80
N ILE A 39 -2.31 -6.94 13.97
CA ILE A 39 -3.07 -7.85 13.12
C ILE A 39 -2.43 -9.23 13.27
N ASP A 40 -3.19 -10.18 13.80
CA ASP A 40 -2.68 -11.51 14.14
C ASP A 40 -2.23 -12.33 12.91
N ASP A 41 -2.86 -12.11 11.76
CA ASP A 41 -2.61 -12.85 10.51
C ASP A 41 -1.34 -12.42 9.76
N CYS A 42 -0.57 -11.46 10.30
CA CYS A 42 0.67 -10.99 9.68
C CYS A 42 1.74 -10.59 10.70
N GLY A 43 2.99 -10.57 10.23
CA GLY A 43 4.13 -10.08 11.01
C GLY A 43 5.02 -9.16 10.19
N CYS A 44 6.29 -9.06 10.58
CA CYS A 44 7.29 -8.24 9.92
C CYS A 44 7.43 -8.56 8.42
N GLY A 45 7.81 -7.54 7.65
CA GLY A 45 8.18 -7.68 6.25
C GLY A 45 9.46 -8.51 6.05
N PRO A 46 9.70 -8.99 4.82
CA PRO A 46 10.87 -9.81 4.52
C PRO A 46 12.17 -9.01 4.70
N THR A 47 13.15 -9.63 5.35
CA THR A 47 14.48 -9.06 5.50
C THR A 47 15.28 -9.20 4.20
N PRO A 48 15.90 -8.12 3.68
CA PRO A 48 16.74 -8.23 2.49
C PRO A 48 17.95 -9.14 2.73
N SER A 49 18.32 -9.92 1.71
CA SER A 49 19.49 -10.81 1.77
C SER A 49 20.83 -10.08 1.62
N SER A 50 20.82 -8.79 1.28
CA SER A 50 22.05 -8.02 1.08
C SER A 50 22.78 -7.83 2.41
N LEU A 51 23.93 -8.47 2.55
CA LEU A 51 24.79 -8.28 3.71
C LEU A 51 25.65 -7.02 3.54
N SER A 52 25.89 -6.31 4.65
CA SER A 52 26.83 -5.19 4.71
C SER A 52 27.86 -5.47 5.79
N ASN A 53 29.13 -5.17 5.54
CA ASN A 53 30.19 -5.29 6.55
C ASN A 53 30.07 -4.23 7.67
N LYS A 54 29.15 -3.25 7.54
CA LYS A 54 28.96 -2.15 8.50
C LYS A 54 27.62 -2.21 9.24
N PHE A 55 26.62 -2.88 8.68
CA PHE A 55 25.27 -2.92 9.21
C PHE A 55 24.70 -4.33 9.12
N VAL A 56 24.00 -4.74 10.17
CA VAL A 56 23.20 -5.97 10.20
C VAL A 56 21.73 -5.60 10.05
N TRP A 57 20.98 -6.42 9.32
CA TRP A 57 19.53 -6.29 9.32
C TRP A 57 18.96 -6.78 10.64
N ALA A 58 18.15 -5.94 11.28
CA ALA A 58 17.50 -6.24 12.54
C ALA A 58 16.20 -5.44 12.67
N GLY A 59 15.43 -5.73 13.71
CA GLY A 59 14.14 -5.09 13.97
C GLY A 59 13.00 -5.67 13.11
N CYS A 60 11.93 -4.89 12.95
CA CYS A 60 10.74 -5.31 12.25
C CYS A 60 10.44 -4.33 11.11
N SER A 61 10.59 -4.78 9.86
CA SER A 61 10.24 -3.98 8.69
C SER A 61 8.73 -3.99 8.43
N ASP A 62 8.21 -2.91 7.83
CA ASP A 62 6.81 -2.85 7.40
C ASP A 62 6.50 -3.94 6.35
N ASN A 63 5.39 -4.66 6.52
CA ASN A 63 5.01 -5.75 5.61
C ASN A 63 4.16 -5.26 4.43
N VAL A 64 4.78 -4.52 3.51
CA VAL A 64 4.09 -3.96 2.33
C VAL A 64 3.52 -5.02 1.42
N ARG A 65 4.12 -6.22 1.35
CA ARG A 65 3.57 -7.34 0.58
C ARG A 65 2.20 -7.75 1.12
N TYR A 66 2.07 -7.91 2.44
CA TYR A 66 0.79 -8.19 3.08
C TYR A 66 -0.18 -7.02 2.87
N GLY A 67 0.24 -5.78 3.18
CA GLY A 67 -0.60 -4.59 3.04
C GLY A 67 -1.19 -4.44 1.63
N ASN A 68 -0.37 -4.65 0.59
CA ASN A 68 -0.82 -4.64 -0.80
C ASN A 68 -1.78 -5.79 -1.14
N SER A 69 -1.50 -7.01 -0.68
CA SER A 69 -2.35 -8.18 -0.98
C SER A 69 -3.71 -8.07 -0.29
N PHE A 70 -3.71 -7.71 1.00
CA PHE A 70 -4.91 -7.59 1.82
C PHE A 70 -5.73 -6.36 1.43
N GLY A 71 -5.09 -5.19 1.25
CA GLY A 71 -5.77 -3.95 0.86
C GLY A 71 -6.54 -4.06 -0.47
N ARG A 72 -6.04 -4.86 -1.42
CA ARG A 72 -6.76 -5.16 -2.67
C ARG A 72 -8.13 -5.80 -2.48
N LYS A 73 -8.35 -6.53 -1.38
CA LYS A 73 -9.63 -7.16 -1.09
C LYS A 73 -10.72 -6.14 -0.71
N PHE A 74 -10.32 -4.95 -0.26
CA PHE A 74 -11.23 -3.88 0.14
C PHE A 74 -11.32 -2.79 -0.94
N ILE A 75 -10.18 -2.35 -1.47
CA ILE A 75 -10.12 -1.20 -2.38
C ILE A 75 -10.55 -1.56 -3.80
N ASP A 76 -10.26 -2.77 -4.27
CA ASP A 76 -10.57 -3.17 -5.65
C ASP A 76 -11.95 -3.86 -5.76
N VAL A 77 -12.69 -4.09 -4.66
CA VAL A 77 -13.87 -4.97 -4.66
C VAL A 77 -14.98 -4.47 -5.58
N THR A 78 -15.28 -3.18 -5.52
CA THR A 78 -16.35 -2.55 -6.32
C THR A 78 -15.99 -2.57 -7.80
N ASP A 79 -14.79 -2.13 -8.15
CA ASP A 79 -14.37 -2.03 -9.56
C ASP A 79 -14.16 -3.40 -10.22
N LYS A 80 -13.84 -4.47 -9.46
CA LYS A 80 -13.66 -5.82 -10.00
C LYS A 80 -14.94 -6.46 -10.54
N VAL A 81 -16.10 -6.01 -10.09
CA VAL A 81 -17.40 -6.54 -10.55
C VAL A 81 -17.80 -5.94 -11.89
N HIS A 82 -17.16 -4.84 -12.29
CA HIS A 82 -17.44 -4.11 -13.52
C HIS A 82 -16.30 -4.25 -14.53
N SER A 83 -16.64 -4.19 -15.81
CA SER A 83 -15.70 -4.27 -16.94
C SER A 83 -15.67 -3.01 -17.81
N ASP A 84 -16.33 -1.93 -17.36
CA ASP A 84 -16.34 -0.67 -18.08
C ASP A 84 -14.99 0.07 -17.97
N ALA A 85 -14.79 1.05 -18.86
CA ALA A 85 -13.53 1.79 -18.95
C ALA A 85 -13.14 2.50 -17.65
N ARG A 86 -14.12 2.96 -16.85
CA ARG A 86 -13.85 3.63 -15.58
C ARG A 86 -13.40 2.61 -14.53
N ALA A 87 -14.06 1.46 -14.42
CA ALA A 87 -13.63 0.40 -13.51
C ALA A 87 -12.19 -0.04 -13.79
N LEU A 88 -11.84 -0.23 -15.07
CA LEU A 88 -10.47 -0.57 -15.48
C LEU A 88 -9.46 0.53 -15.13
N MET A 89 -9.83 1.80 -15.34
CA MET A 89 -9.01 2.95 -14.97
C MET A 89 -8.79 3.03 -13.45
N ASN A 90 -9.84 2.83 -12.64
CA ASN A 90 -9.75 2.83 -11.18
C ASN A 90 -8.83 1.71 -10.68
N LEU A 91 -8.99 0.48 -11.19
CA LEU A 91 -8.10 -0.64 -10.88
C LEU A 91 -6.65 -0.35 -11.26
N HIS A 92 -6.42 0.31 -12.39
CA HIS A 92 -5.09 0.75 -12.80
C HIS A 92 -4.50 1.77 -11.81
N ASN A 93 -5.25 2.83 -11.49
CA ASN A 93 -4.80 3.87 -10.56
C ASN A 93 -4.50 3.32 -9.16
N ASN A 94 -5.38 2.45 -8.65
CA ASN A 94 -5.17 1.73 -7.40
C ASN A 94 -3.88 0.91 -7.42
N ARG A 95 -3.59 0.23 -8.54
CA ARG A 95 -2.35 -0.55 -8.73
C ARG A 95 -1.12 0.34 -8.79
N VAL A 96 -1.19 1.50 -9.45
CA VAL A 96 -0.09 2.48 -9.52
C VAL A 96 0.28 2.95 -8.11
N GLY A 97 -0.68 3.34 -7.28
CA GLY A 97 -0.43 3.78 -5.91
C GLY A 97 0.29 2.72 -5.06
N ARG A 98 -0.19 1.47 -5.11
CA ARG A 98 0.44 0.34 -4.39
C ARG A 98 1.84 0.00 -4.89
N ARG A 99 2.08 0.13 -6.20
CA ARG A 99 3.40 -0.08 -6.79
C ARG A 99 4.37 1.02 -6.34
N LEU A 100 3.92 2.27 -6.33
CA LEU A 100 4.72 3.39 -5.87
C LEU A 100 5.13 3.19 -4.41
N LEU A 101 4.19 2.84 -3.53
CA LEU A 101 4.47 2.48 -2.13
C LEU A 101 5.57 1.41 -2.04
N ALA A 102 5.42 0.29 -2.75
CA ALA A 102 6.41 -0.78 -2.72
C ALA A 102 7.79 -0.36 -3.24
N SER A 103 7.86 0.49 -4.26
CA SER A 103 9.12 1.01 -4.82
C SER A 103 9.79 2.10 -3.98
N ARG A 104 9.05 2.73 -3.07
CA ARG A 104 9.53 3.83 -2.22
C ARG A 104 9.85 3.37 -0.79
N MET A 105 9.90 2.07 -0.56
CA MET A 105 10.40 1.51 0.71
C MET A 105 11.86 1.90 0.90
N GLY A 106 12.13 2.62 1.99
CA GLY A 106 13.46 3.08 2.37
C GLY A 106 14.10 2.17 3.42
N LYS A 107 15.43 2.19 3.48
CA LYS A 107 16.19 1.59 4.58
C LYS A 107 16.25 2.60 5.74
N GLU A 108 15.81 2.19 6.91
CA GLU A 108 16.00 2.93 8.16
C GLU A 108 17.03 2.20 9.02
N CYS A 109 17.98 2.94 9.60
CA CYS A 109 19.08 2.39 10.39
C CYS A 109 19.08 3.02 11.79
N LYS A 110 19.49 2.23 12.80
CA LYS A 110 19.76 2.70 14.16
C LYS A 110 21.22 2.43 14.51
N CYS A 111 21.91 3.44 15.05
CA CYS A 111 23.26 3.31 15.58
C CYS A 111 23.20 2.91 17.07
N HIS A 112 24.11 2.05 17.51
CA HIS A 112 24.11 1.49 18.88
C HIS A 112 25.40 1.79 19.67
N GLY A 113 26.32 2.59 19.14
CA GLY A 113 27.63 2.90 19.74
C GLY A 113 28.76 2.58 18.79
#